data_AF-A0A8B8HUN9-F1
#
_entry.id   AF-A0A8B8HUN9-F1
#
_cell.length_a   1.000
_cell.length_b   1.000
_cell.length_c   1.000
_cell.angle_alpha   90.00
_cell.angle_beta   90.00
_cell.angle_gamma   90.00
#
_symmetry.space_group_name_H-M   'P 1'
#
loop_
_entity.id
_entity.type
_entity.pdbx_description
1 polymer ?
#
loop_
_entity_poly.entity_id
_entity_poly.type
_entity_poly.pdbx_seq_one_letter_code
_entity_poly.pdbx_strand_id
1 'polypeptide(L)'
;MTYMPFGIGPRNCIGSRFALCELKLLLYQILLHNEVSISEKSRFPVKLAPESMNLKIDGGHWLKFKSRNKVLFSCKYHHRRHQSAFLYCWKYASH
;
A
#
# COMPACT_ATOMS: atom_id res chain seq x y z
N MET A 1 8.69 -22.54 -4.72
CA MET A 1 9.43 -21.27 -4.70
C MET A 1 9.11 -20.56 -3.40
N THR A 2 10.12 -20.10 -2.66
CA THR A 2 9.92 -19.54 -1.32
C THR A 2 10.22 -18.04 -1.34
N TYR A 3 9.21 -17.21 -1.04
CA TYR A 3 9.33 -15.75 -0.96
C TYR A 3 9.66 -15.32 0.47
N MET A 4 10.88 -14.81 0.70
CA MET A 4 11.41 -14.46 2.01
C MET A 4 12.13 -13.08 1.98
N PRO A 5 11.42 -11.98 1.72
CA PRO A 5 12.01 -10.65 1.53
C PRO A 5 12.68 -10.07 2.80
N PHE A 6 12.35 -10.60 3.97
CA PHE A 6 12.88 -10.17 5.27
C PHE A 6 13.72 -11.25 5.97
N GLY A 7 14.06 -12.32 5.25
CA GLY A 7 14.73 -13.50 5.79
C GLY A 7 13.82 -14.38 6.66
N ILE A 8 14.36 -15.54 7.05
CA ILE A 8 13.76 -16.48 8.01
C ILE A 8 14.84 -16.95 8.98
N GLY A 9 14.49 -17.27 10.21
CA GLY A 9 15.43 -17.73 11.25
C GLY A 9 15.88 -16.63 12.23
N PRO A 10 16.89 -16.92 13.07
CA PRO A 10 17.25 -16.06 14.22
C PRO A 10 17.84 -14.70 13.82
N ARG A 11 18.22 -14.51 12.55
CA ARG A 11 18.70 -13.24 11.99
C ARG A 11 17.71 -12.63 10.99
N ASN A 12 16.41 -12.84 11.19
CA ASN A 12 15.38 -12.17 10.40
C ASN A 12 15.36 -10.66 10.67
N CYS A 13 14.75 -9.90 9.76
CA CYS A 13 14.64 -8.46 9.93
C CYS A 13 13.70 -8.11 11.09
N ILE A 14 14.27 -7.51 12.15
CA ILE A 14 13.51 -6.97 13.30
C ILE A 14 12.51 -5.88 12.88
N GLY A 15 12.84 -5.14 11.81
CA GLY A 15 12.01 -4.07 11.25
C GLY A 15 10.91 -4.54 10.30
N SER A 16 10.76 -5.84 10.05
CA SER A 16 9.81 -6.38 9.07
C SER A 16 8.36 -5.93 9.31
N ARG A 17 7.90 -5.96 10.57
CA ARG A 17 6.56 -5.51 10.94
C ARG A 17 6.35 -4.02 10.72
N PHE A 18 7.37 -3.22 11.05
CA PHE A 18 7.35 -1.77 10.86
C PHE A 18 7.28 -1.42 9.38
N ALA A 19 8.20 -1.97 8.56
CA ALA A 19 8.25 -1.75 7.13
C ALA A 19 6.93 -2.12 6.43
N LEU A 20 6.33 -3.25 6.80
CA LEU A 20 5.04 -3.68 6.24
C LEU A 20 3.87 -2.76 6.65
N CYS A 21 3.87 -2.25 7.89
CA CYS A 21 2.84 -1.34 8.37
C CYS A 21 2.94 0.01 7.66
N GLU A 22 4.14 0.59 7.62
CA GLU A 22 4.41 1.87 6.97
C GLU A 22 4.05 1.81 5.49
N LEU A 23 4.47 0.76 4.77
CA LEU A 23 4.14 0.59 3.35
C LEU A 23 2.63 0.47 3.13
N LYS A 24 1.91 -0.29 3.96
CA LYS A 24 0.44 -0.41 3.85
C LYS A 24 -0.26 0.92 4.07
N LEU A 25 0.15 1.68 5.08
CA LEU A 25 -0.42 3.00 5.37
C LEU A 25 -0.14 3.97 4.23
N LEU A 26 1.09 4.02 3.75
CA LEU A 26 1.48 4.86 2.63
C LEU A 26 0.69 4.52 1.36
N LEU A 27 0.59 3.25 1.00
CA LEU A 27 -0.21 2.80 -0.14
C LEU A 27 -1.70 3.12 0.05
N TYR A 28 -2.23 2.90 1.25
CA TYR A 28 -3.61 3.24 1.56
C TYR A 28 -3.87 4.73 1.36
N GLN A 29 -3.01 5.62 1.87
CA GLN A 29 -3.19 7.07 1.70
C GLN A 29 -3.08 7.50 0.23
N ILE A 30 -2.09 6.96 -0.51
CA ILE A 30 -1.93 7.25 -1.94
C ILE A 30 -3.19 6.84 -2.72
N LEU A 31 -3.69 5.63 -2.48
CA LEU A 31 -4.91 5.11 -3.11
C LEU A 31 -6.17 5.76 -2.53
N LEU A 32 -6.13 6.30 -1.31
CA LEU A 32 -7.26 7.02 -0.76
C LEU A 32 -7.46 8.31 -1.56
N HIS A 33 -6.39 9.06 -1.81
CA HIS A 33 -6.50 10.41 -2.38
C HIS A 33 -6.28 10.48 -3.88
N ASN A 34 -5.66 9.48 -4.50
CA ASN A 34 -5.25 9.55 -5.90
C ASN A 34 -5.64 8.29 -6.67
N GLU A 35 -6.09 8.47 -7.89
CA GLU A 35 -6.16 7.45 -8.91
C GLU A 35 -4.79 7.36 -9.58
N VAL A 36 -4.19 6.16 -9.55
CA VAL A 36 -2.84 5.90 -10.04
C VAL A 36 -2.95 5.19 -11.38
N SER A 37 -2.36 5.76 -12.42
CA SER A 37 -2.31 5.16 -13.75
C SER A 37 -0.86 5.09 -14.25
N ILE A 38 -0.59 4.09 -15.09
CA ILE A 38 0.71 3.93 -15.72
C ILE A 38 0.87 4.98 -16.82
N SER A 39 2.04 5.62 -16.88
CA SER A 39 2.37 6.55 -17.95
C SER A 39 2.86 5.79 -19.19
N GLU A 40 2.58 6.30 -20.39
CA GLU A 40 3.14 5.80 -21.66
C GLU A 40 4.68 5.81 -21.69
N LYS A 41 5.31 6.62 -20.82
CA LYS A 41 6.76 6.69 -20.66
C LYS A 41 7.35 5.49 -19.93
N SER A 42 6.53 4.72 -19.20
CA SER A 42 7.01 3.54 -18.49
C SER A 42 7.20 2.37 -19.47
N ARG A 43 8.31 1.64 -19.34
CA ARG A 43 8.59 0.47 -20.18
C ARG A 43 8.04 -0.78 -19.51
N PHE A 44 7.23 -1.55 -20.24
CA PHE A 44 6.74 -2.85 -19.82
C PHE A 44 7.28 -3.92 -20.79
N PRO A 45 7.86 -5.04 -20.32
CA PRO A 45 8.04 -5.46 -18.92
C PRO A 45 9.14 -4.69 -18.17
N VAL A 46 8.98 -4.57 -16.85
CA VAL A 46 9.94 -3.88 -15.97
C VAL A 46 11.26 -4.65 -15.96
N LYS A 47 12.34 -4.02 -16.43
CA LYS A 47 13.71 -4.56 -16.34
C LYS A 47 14.44 -3.94 -15.16
N LEU A 48 15.24 -4.73 -14.47
CA LEU A 48 16.07 -4.25 -13.37
C LEU A 48 17.43 -3.83 -13.92
N ALA A 49 17.97 -2.72 -13.41
CA ALA A 49 19.30 -2.26 -13.76
C ALA A 49 20.33 -3.25 -13.16
N PRO A 50 21.21 -3.85 -13.98
CA PRO A 50 22.16 -4.86 -13.50
C PRO A 50 23.32 -4.26 -12.69
N GLU A 51 23.54 -2.95 -12.79
CA GLU A 51 24.77 -2.31 -12.30
C GLU A 51 24.68 -1.72 -10.88
N SER A 52 23.59 -1.94 -10.14
CA SER A 52 23.41 -1.33 -8.83
C SER A 52 23.22 -2.32 -7.68
N MET A 53 23.92 -2.05 -6.57
CA MET A 53 23.77 -2.75 -5.28
C MET A 53 22.33 -2.69 -4.73
N ASN A 54 21.58 -1.65 -5.11
CA ASN A 54 20.17 -1.50 -4.77
C ASN A 54 19.28 -1.89 -5.96
N LEU A 55 18.10 -2.42 -5.69
CA LEU A 55 17.10 -2.72 -6.71
C LEU A 55 16.65 -1.43 -7.39
N LYS A 56 17.01 -1.24 -8.66
CA LYS A 56 16.59 -0.10 -9.48
C LYS A 56 15.94 -0.60 -10.75
N ILE A 57 14.94 0.13 -11.22
CA ILE A 57 14.29 -0.13 -12.51
C ILE A 57 15.10 0.55 -13.60
N ASP A 58 15.47 -0.22 -14.63
CA ASP A 58 16.20 0.30 -15.78
C ASP A 58 15.35 1.31 -16.55
N GLY A 59 15.92 2.49 -16.76
CA GLY A 59 15.22 3.60 -17.37
C GLY A 59 14.15 4.25 -16.51
N GLY A 60 13.94 3.82 -15.24
CA GLY A 60 13.06 4.33 -14.18
C GLY A 60 11.57 3.90 -14.24
N HIS A 61 10.70 4.50 -13.40
CA HIS A 61 9.25 4.24 -13.43
C HIS A 61 8.40 5.52 -13.31
N TRP A 62 7.46 5.74 -14.22
CA TRP A 62 6.62 6.94 -14.29
C TRP A 62 5.16 6.57 -14.04
N LEU A 63 4.56 7.23 -13.05
CA LEU A 63 3.15 7.10 -12.70
C LEU A 63 2.45 8.44 -12.90
N LYS A 64 1.23 8.40 -13.44
CA LYS A 64 0.33 9.56 -13.49
C LYS A 64 -0.60 9.47 -12.27
N PHE A 65 -0.63 10.54 -11.49
CA PHE A 65 -1.52 10.67 -10.34
C PHE A 65 -2.65 11.65 -10.69
N LYS A 66 -3.89 11.22 -10.48
CA LYS A 66 -5.08 12.06 -10.61
C LYS A 66 -5.78 12.13 -9.26
N SER A 67 -6.00 13.33 -8.73
CA SER A 67 -6.69 13.48 -7.45
C SER A 67 -8.11 12.93 -7.53
N ARG A 68 -8.49 12.12 -6.54
CA ARG A 68 -9.86 11.64 -6.35
C ARG A 68 -10.56 12.59 -5.38
N ASN A 69 -11.66 13.16 -5.83
CA ASN A 69 -12.58 13.83 -4.92
C ASN A 69 -13.27 12.75 -4.07
N LYS A 70 -13.00 12.70 -2.77
CA LYS A 70 -13.61 11.72 -1.87
C LYS A 70 -14.53 12.37 -0.85
N VAL A 71 -15.76 11.85 -0.85
CA VAL A 71 -16.65 11.83 0.30
C VAL A 71 -15.91 11.13 1.43
N LEU A 72 -15.57 11.89 2.47
CA LEU A 72 -14.95 11.36 3.68
C LEU A 72 -15.94 10.41 4.36
N PHE A 73 -15.72 9.10 4.22
CA PHE A 73 -16.26 8.15 5.19
C PHE A 73 -15.53 8.36 6.51
N SER A 74 -15.98 9.37 7.26
CA SER A 74 -15.57 9.60 8.64
C SER A 74 -16.16 8.46 9.48
N CYS A 75 -15.49 7.32 9.49
CA CYS A 75 -15.70 6.34 10.54
C CYS A 75 -15.00 6.90 11.78
N LYS A 76 -15.76 7.64 12.61
CA LYS A 76 -15.29 8.08 13.93
C LYS A 76 -14.86 6.83 14.70
N TYR A 77 -13.55 6.64 14.86
CA TYR A 77 -12.98 5.58 15.68
C TYR A 77 -13.32 5.88 17.14
N HIS A 78 -14.51 5.46 17.58
CA HIS A 78 -14.92 5.58 18.97
C HIS A 78 -14.17 4.53 19.77
N HIS A 79 -13.18 4.96 20.54
CA HIS A 79 -12.45 4.11 21.46
C HIS A 79 -13.39 3.66 22.60
N ARG A 80 -14.18 2.61 22.38
CA ARG A 80 -14.93 1.97 23.46
C ARG A 80 -14.94 0.46 23.28
N ARG A 81 -14.23 -0.22 24.20
CA ARG A 81 -14.30 -1.66 24.43
C ARG A 81 -15.77 -2.05 24.54
N HIS A 82 -16.32 -2.76 23.55
CA HIS A 82 -17.40 -3.76 23.68
C HIS A 82 -17.77 -4.29 22.28
N GLN A 83 -17.81 -5.61 22.12
CA GLN A 83 -17.71 -6.37 20.86
C GLN A 83 -18.98 -6.43 19.97
N SER A 84 -19.94 -5.51 20.06
CA SER A 84 -21.24 -5.67 19.35
C SER A 84 -21.55 -4.66 18.23
N ALA A 85 -20.61 -3.80 17.82
CA ALA A 85 -20.90 -2.76 16.82
C ALA A 85 -20.65 -3.14 15.35
N PHE A 86 -20.08 -4.31 15.07
CA PHE A 86 -19.65 -4.67 13.70
C PHE A 86 -20.81 -4.85 12.70
N LEU A 87 -22.01 -5.20 13.15
CA LEU A 87 -23.15 -5.47 12.26
C LEU A 87 -23.93 -4.20 11.85
N TYR A 88 -23.81 -3.10 12.58
CA TYR A 88 -24.66 -1.92 12.33
C TYR A 88 -24.09 -0.96 11.26
N CYS A 89 -22.78 -0.98 11.02
CA CYS A 89 -22.15 -0.05 10.08
C CYS A 89 -22.26 -0.51 8.60
N TRP A 90 -22.46 -1.81 8.35
CA TRP A 90 -22.71 -2.32 6.99
C TRP A 90 -24.12 -2.00 6.48
N LYS A 91 -25.12 -1.91 7.38
CA LYS A 91 -26.52 -1.71 6.98
C LYS A 91 -26.83 -0.29 6.48
N TYR A 92 -25.93 0.66 6.68
CA TYR A 92 -26.07 2.06 6.22
C TYR A 92 -25.25 2.39 4.97
N ALA A 93 -24.57 1.41 4.36
CA ALA A 93 -23.79 1.57 3.13
C ALA A 93 -24.46 0.95 1.89
N SER A 94 -25.71 0.49 2.01
CA SER A 94 -26.49 -0.13 0.93
C SER A 94 -27.76 0.65 0.59
N HIS A 95 -27.74 1.98 0.73
CA HIS A 95 -28.83 2.85 0.30
C HIS A 95 -28.32 4.07 -0.46
#